data_AF-A0A2D8FNM7-F1
#
_entry.id   AF-A0A2D8FNM7-F1
#
_cell.length_a   1.000
_cell.length_b   1.000
_cell.length_c   1.000
_cell.angle_alpha   90.00
_cell.angle_beta   90.00
_cell.angle_gamma   90.00
#
_symmetry.space_group_name_H-M   'P 1'
#
loop_
_entity.id
_entity.type
_entity.pdbx_description
1 polymer ?
#
loop_
_entity_poly.entity_id
_entity_poly.type
_entity_poly.pdbx_seq_one_letter_code
_entity_poly.pdbx_strand_id
1 'polypeptide(L)' 'MKFTKDHEWVSLDGDIATVGISKHAADALGDVVFVEVPEVGKTVAKGASFAVVESVKAASDVYAPV' A
#
# COMPACT_ATOMS: atom_id res chain seq x y z
N MET A 1 5.64 -11.78 -7.61
CA MET A 1 5.23 -10.92 -6.49
C MET A 1 6.39 -10.77 -5.51
N LYS A 2 6.68 -9.56 -5.05
CA LYS A 2 7.72 -9.24 -4.05
C LYS A 2 7.09 -8.53 -2.85
N PHE A 3 7.73 -8.58 -1.69
CA PHE A 3 7.23 -7.99 -0.45
C PHE A 3 8.25 -7.01 0.14
N THR A 4 7.76 -5.99 0.83
CA THR A 4 8.57 -5.05 1.62
C THR A 4 8.65 -5.52 3.08
N LYS A 5 9.48 -4.83 3.88
CA LYS A 5 9.53 -5.06 5.34
C LYS A 5 8.30 -4.47 6.04
N ASP A 6 7.71 -3.44 5.46
CA ASP A 6 6.55 -2.70 5.98
C ASP A 6 5.22 -3.34 5.55
N HIS A 7 5.28 -4.60 5.11
CA HIS A 7 4.13 -5.45 4.79
C HIS A 7 3.31 -5.04 3.56
N GLU A 8 3.89 -4.30 2.62
CA GLU A 8 3.37 -4.15 1.25
C GLU A 8 3.84 -5.29 0.34
N TRP A 9 3.11 -5.47 -0.76
CA TRP A 9 3.52 -6.30 -1.88
C TRP A 9 3.46 -5.52 -3.19
N VAL A 10 4.30 -5.94 -4.13
CA VAL A 10 4.29 -5.47 -5.51
C VAL A 10 4.25 -6.65 -6.48
N SER A 11 3.37 -6.56 -7.48
CA SER A 11 3.33 -7.44 -8.63
C SER A 11 3.64 -6.63 -9.89
N LEU A 12 4.52 -7.15 -10.72
CA LEU A 12 4.93 -6.50 -11.97
C LEU A 12 4.30 -7.26 -13.14
N ASP A 13 3.71 -6.51 -14.06
CA ASP A 13 3.22 -6.98 -15.35
C ASP A 13 3.74 -6.01 -16.44
N GLY A 14 4.83 -6.40 -17.10
CA GLY A 14 5.59 -5.49 -17.97
C GLY A 14 6.05 -4.25 -17.22
N ASP A 15 5.59 -3.08 -17.68
CA ASP A 15 5.91 -1.76 -17.12
C ASP A 15 4.91 -1.30 -16.04
N ILE A 16 3.89 -2.13 -15.72
CA ILE A 16 2.87 -1.80 -14.73
C ILE A 16 3.19 -2.51 -13.41
N ALA A 17 3.31 -1.72 -12.33
CA ALA A 17 3.45 -2.21 -10.97
C ALA A 17 2.13 -2.07 -10.21
N THR A 18 1.53 -3.20 -9.83
CA THR A 18 0.39 -3.23 -8.91
C THR A 18 0.89 -3.38 -7.48
N VAL A 19 0.43 -2.49 -6.59
CA VAL A 19 0.86 -2.44 -5.19
C VAL A 19 -0.34 -2.66 -4.27
N GLY A 20 -0.12 -3.30 -3.12
CA GLY A 20 -1.11 -3.41 -2.06
C GLY A 20 -0.50 -3.82 -0.73
N ILE A 21 -1.32 -3.96 0.30
CA ILE A 21 -0.88 -4.46 1.62
C ILE A 21 -1.01 -5.99 1.69
N SER A 22 -0.11 -6.63 2.42
CA SER A 22 -0.11 -8.07 2.63
C SER A 22 -1.28 -8.50 3.50
N LYS A 23 -1.64 -9.79 3.44
CA LYS A 23 -2.66 -10.36 4.32
C LYS A 23 -2.37 -10.13 5.80
N HIS A 24 -1.09 -10.18 6.20
CA HIS A 24 -0.70 -9.92 7.59
C HIS A 24 -1.04 -8.49 8.03
N ALA A 25 -0.74 -7.49 7.18
CA ALA A 25 -1.10 -6.10 7.45
C ALA A 25 -2.63 -5.91 7.51
N ALA A 26 -3.36 -6.50 6.55
CA ALA A 26 -4.82 -6.44 6.55
C ALA A 26 -5.43 -7.08 7.80
N ASP A 27 -4.95 -8.25 8.22
CA ASP A 27 -5.44 -8.93 9.43
C ASP A 27 -5.11 -8.13 10.71
N ALA A 28 -3.96 -7.44 10.75
CA ALA A 28 -3.58 -6.56 11.86
C ALA A 28 -4.48 -5.32 11.94
N LEU A 29 -4.80 -4.71 10.80
CA LEU A 29 -5.73 -3.58 10.71
C LEU A 29 -7.16 -3.98 11.05
N GLY A 30 -7.58 -5.20 10.69
CA GLY A 30 -8.96 -5.65 10.79
C GLY A 30 -9.84 -5.04 9.70
N ASP A 31 -11.06 -4.65 10.06
CA ASP A 31 -12.03 -4.12 9.09
C ASP A 31 -11.61 -2.74 8.59
N VAL A 32 -11.12 -2.71 7.34
CA VAL A 32 -10.77 -1.47 6.62
C VAL A 32 -12.06 -0.72 6.29
N VAL A 33 -12.10 0.55 6.68
CA VAL A 33 -13.27 1.42 6.49
C VAL A 33 -13.03 2.51 5.45
N PHE A 34 -11.76 2.86 5.19
CA PHE A 34 -11.40 3.89 4.24
C PHE A 34 -10.01 3.64 3.63
N VAL A 35 -9.83 4.06 2.38
CA VAL A 35 -8.54 4.03 1.68
C VAL A 35 -8.38 5.34 0.91
N GLU A 36 -7.34 6.09 1.23
CA GLU A 36 -6.90 7.25 0.46
C GLU A 36 -5.84 6.81 -0.54
N VAL A 37 -6.06 7.09 -1.82
CA VAL A 37 -5.15 6.77 -2.91
C VAL A 37 -4.68 8.06 -3.59
N PRO A 38 -3.48 8.06 -4.20
CA PRO A 38 -3.00 9.24 -4.91
C PRO A 38 -3.85 9.52 -6.16
N GLU A 39 -3.88 10.77 -6.59
CA GLU A 39 -4.47 11.14 -7.88
C GLU A 39 -3.72 10.49 -9.04
N VAL A 40 -4.45 10.16 -10.10
CA VAL A 40 -3.88 9.60 -11.33
C VAL A 40 -2.85 10.58 -11.91
N GLY A 41 -1.66 10.06 -12.22
CA GLY A 41 -0.55 10.86 -12.76
C GLY A 41 0.39 11.44 -11.68
N LYS A 42 0.07 11.31 -10.39
CA LYS A 42 0.99 11.67 -9.32
C LYS A 42 2.24 10.80 -9.38
N THR A 43 3.40 11.44 -9.44
CA THR A 43 4.69 10.74 -9.29
C THR A 43 4.98 10.49 -7.82
N VAL A 44 5.40 9.27 -7.49
CA VAL A 44 5.79 8.86 -6.14
C VAL A 44 7.24 8.38 -6.17
N ALA A 45 7.99 8.67 -5.10
CA ALA A 45 9.36 8.19 -4.95
C ALA A 45 9.36 6.93 -4.10
N LYS A 46 10.25 5.97 -4.42
CA LYS A 46 10.44 4.77 -3.59
C LYS A 46 10.63 5.14 -2.12
N GLY A 47 9.87 4.49 -1.24
CA GLY A 47 9.88 4.72 0.21
C GLY A 47 9.10 5.95 0.67
N ALA A 48 8.50 6.73 -0.23
CA ALA A 48 7.56 7.78 0.15
C ALA A 48 6.18 7.16 0.45
N SER A 49 5.49 7.69 1.47
CA SER A 49 4.07 7.40 1.66
C SER A 49 3.28 7.96 0.47
N PHE A 50 2.39 7.14 -0.08
CA PHE A 50 1.56 7.54 -1.22
C PHE A 50 0.06 7.29 -1.03
N ALA A 51 -0.30 6.44 -0.08
CA ALA A 51 -1.67 6.06 0.23
C ALA A 51 -1.81 5.81 1.74
N VAL A 52 -3.03 5.92 2.25
CA VAL A 52 -3.37 5.65 3.66
C VAL A 52 -4.52 4.65 3.70
N VAL A 53 -4.39 3.63 4.53
CA VAL A 53 -5.44 2.65 4.80
C VAL A 53 -5.92 2.85 6.23
N GLU A 54 -7.22 3.12 6.40
CA GLU A 54 -7.83 3.29 7.71
C GLU A 54 -8.77 2.13 8.02
N SER A 55 -8.70 1.67 9.27
CA SER A 55 -9.61 0.70 9.85
C SER A 55 -10.29 1.29 11.08
N VAL A 56 -11.24 0.54 11.65
CA VAL A 56 -11.83 0.89 12.94
C VAL A 56 -10.79 0.98 14.07
N LYS A 57 -9.63 0.33 13.89
CA LYS A 57 -8.58 0.21 14.91
C LYS A 57 -7.45 1.23 14.75
N ALA A 58 -7.03 1.50 13.51
CA ALA A 58 -5.84 2.28 13.23
C ALA A 58 -5.84 2.84 11.80
N ALA A 59 -4.97 3.82 11.57
CA ALA A 59 -4.56 4.26 10.23
C ALA A 59 -3.14 3.77 9.96
N SER A 60 -2.88 3.34 8.72
CA SER A 60 -1.55 2.93 8.26
C SER A 60 -1.22 3.61 6.95
N ASP A 61 -0.06 4.27 6.92
CA ASP A 61 0.57 4.68 5.67
C ASP A 61 0.97 3.46 4.83
N VAL A 62 0.95 3.61 3.51
CA VAL A 62 1.44 2.65 2.53
C VAL A 62 2.57 3.30 1.75
N TYR A 63 3.72 2.62 1.72
CA TYR A 63 4.95 3.18 1.15
C TYR A 63 5.22 2.63 -0.25
N ALA A 64 5.68 3.49 -1.16
CA ALA A 64 5.93 3.12 -2.55
C ALA A 64 7.10 2.11 -2.62
N PRO A 65 6.89 0.88 -3.13
CA PRO A 65 7.92 -0.16 -3.11
C PRO A 65 8.97 -0.02 -4.20
N VAL A 66 8.67 0.77 -5.25
CA VAL A 66 9.50 0.99 -6.44
C VAL A 66 9.51 2.46 -6.84
#